data_AF-A0A522C8W3-F1
#
_entry.id   AF-A0A522C8W3-F1
#
_cell.length_a   1.000
_cell.length_b   1.000
_cell.length_c   1.000
_cell.angle_alpha   90.00
_cell.angle_beta   90.00
_cell.angle_gamma   90.00
#
_symmetry.space_group_name_H-M   'P 1'
#
loop_
_entity.id
_entity.type
_entity.pdbx_description
1 polymer ?
#
loop_
_entity_poly.entity_id
_entity_poly.type
_entity_poly.pdbx_seq_one_letter_code
_entity_poly.pdbx_strand_id
1 'polypeptide(L)'
;EADDAKLNRALLDGGPQLLIDTIEQLSGLHIDHYMQIDFDGFQSIVNKLDGVEVCLPKAAKEKDSGIDLPAGRSVIKGDQALAFVRQRKGLPNGDIDRIKRQQQFIGAIVRKVLSAGTLANPLKLNSVISVGTESLQVDESLDFDKLKDLALRFRNFNSGGVAFTTVPVATTNGFRERQSVVLLDEAKTAEFFDQIRRDIPPNAPKPSEAKPAQPLIVAPGAVRVRVFNGAGVNGLGRKASSDLEAVGFQIVGAASDRGTEGTETVVLHGPDKADSARTLAAAITPGATTRLDPTLDRTLELVVGSSYTGARQVTVTGQPKPQPTGGAASPPPVVTAAEDPCAA
;
A
#
# COMPACT_ATOMS: atom_id res chain seq x y z
N GLU A 1 33.18 -2.29 -18.57
CA GLU A 1 33.73 -2.31 -17.19
C GLU A 1 32.69 -2.02 -16.10
N ALA A 2 31.42 -1.72 -16.41
CA ALA A 2 30.38 -1.52 -15.39
C ALA A 2 29.73 -2.83 -14.87
N ASP A 3 30.03 -3.98 -15.47
CA ASP A 3 29.25 -5.22 -15.26
C ASP A 3 29.43 -5.90 -13.89
N ASP A 4 30.42 -5.52 -13.07
CA ASP A 4 30.72 -6.16 -11.77
C ASP A 4 30.76 -5.20 -10.56
N ALA A 5 30.43 -3.92 -10.75
CA ALA A 5 30.44 -2.92 -9.68
C ALA A 5 29.07 -2.80 -8.99
N LYS A 6 29.07 -2.26 -7.76
CA LYS A 6 27.82 -1.95 -7.05
C LYS A 6 27.05 -0.83 -7.75
N LEU A 7 25.72 -0.90 -7.76
CA LEU A 7 24.84 0.12 -8.38
C LEU A 7 25.17 1.56 -7.95
N ASN A 8 25.50 1.78 -6.67
CA ASN A 8 25.83 3.11 -6.17
C ASN A 8 27.10 3.72 -6.79
N ARG A 9 27.93 2.91 -7.47
CA ARG A 9 29.12 3.35 -8.18
C ARG A 9 28.78 4.04 -9.49
N ALA A 10 27.68 3.67 -10.16
CA ALA A 10 27.24 4.30 -11.40
C ALA A 10 27.10 5.83 -11.26
N LEU A 11 26.50 6.29 -10.16
CA LEU A 11 26.39 7.72 -9.85
C LEU A 11 27.75 8.39 -9.64
N LEU A 12 28.71 7.69 -9.01
CA LEU A 12 30.03 8.24 -8.72
C LEU A 12 30.93 8.32 -9.96
N ASP A 13 30.78 7.37 -10.88
CA ASP A 13 31.65 7.25 -12.06
C ASP A 13 31.12 8.01 -13.27
N GLY A 14 29.81 8.07 -13.47
CA GLY A 14 29.19 8.67 -14.66
C GLY A 14 28.02 9.59 -14.37
N GLY A 15 27.83 9.97 -13.10
CA GLY A 15 26.75 10.88 -12.71
C GLY A 15 25.35 10.29 -12.88
N PRO A 16 24.32 11.15 -12.86
CA PRO A 16 22.92 10.75 -12.97
C PRO A 16 22.61 9.90 -14.21
N GLN A 17 23.18 10.25 -15.37
CA GLN A 17 22.89 9.55 -16.63
C GLN A 17 23.34 8.09 -16.56
N LEU A 18 24.56 7.80 -16.10
CA LEU A 18 25.03 6.42 -15.98
C LEU A 18 24.18 5.62 -14.98
N LEU A 19 23.71 6.26 -13.90
CA LEU A 19 22.80 5.60 -12.95
C LEU A 19 21.45 5.26 -13.60
N ILE A 20 20.88 6.18 -14.37
CA ILE A 20 19.63 5.98 -15.12
C ILE A 20 19.83 4.81 -16.10
N ASP A 21 20.84 4.89 -16.97
CA ASP A 21 21.12 3.87 -17.98
C ASP A 21 21.31 2.48 -17.34
N THR A 22 22.01 2.41 -16.21
CA THR A 22 22.21 1.16 -15.48
C THR A 22 20.89 0.58 -14.95
N ILE A 23 19.99 1.42 -14.42
CA ILE A 23 18.68 0.96 -13.94
C ILE A 23 17.78 0.57 -15.11
N GLU A 24 17.75 1.34 -16.19
CA GLU A 24 16.98 1.02 -17.41
C GLU A 24 17.47 -0.30 -18.02
N GLN A 25 18.78 -0.52 -18.10
CA GLN A 25 19.36 -1.77 -18.59
C GLN A 25 19.01 -2.96 -17.69
N LEU A 26 19.04 -2.79 -16.36
CA LEU A 26 18.70 -3.83 -15.40
C LEU A 26 17.20 -4.18 -15.43
N SER A 27 16.35 -3.18 -15.60
CA SER A 27 14.90 -3.30 -15.40
C SER A 27 14.10 -3.38 -16.70
N GLY A 28 14.65 -2.95 -17.83
CA GLY A 28 13.92 -2.74 -19.08
C GLY A 28 12.80 -1.69 -18.99
N LEU A 29 12.79 -0.86 -17.94
CA LEU A 29 11.89 0.28 -17.79
C LEU A 29 12.49 1.51 -18.45
N HIS A 30 11.63 2.45 -18.83
CA HIS A 30 12.07 3.81 -19.14
C HIS A 30 11.89 4.69 -17.90
N ILE A 31 12.91 5.48 -17.57
CA ILE A 31 12.86 6.45 -16.48
C ILE A 31 12.55 7.82 -17.10
N ASP A 32 11.31 8.28 -16.95
CA ASP A 32 10.88 9.57 -17.51
C ASP A 32 11.54 10.77 -16.81
N HIS A 33 11.79 10.65 -15.50
CA HIS A 33 12.24 11.75 -14.66
C HIS A 33 13.22 11.32 -13.57
N TYR A 34 14.18 12.18 -13.27
CA TYR A 34 15.19 11.98 -12.23
C TYR A 34 15.22 13.14 -11.24
N MET A 35 15.32 12.79 -9.94
CA MET A 35 15.42 13.74 -8.85
C MET A 35 16.58 13.34 -7.93
N GLN A 36 17.53 14.24 -7.71
CA GLN A 36 18.60 14.09 -6.74
C GLN A 36 18.49 15.15 -5.64
N ILE A 37 18.67 14.71 -4.41
CA ILE A 37 18.65 15.57 -3.23
C ILE A 37 19.93 15.38 -2.42
N ASP A 38 20.53 16.48 -1.98
CA ASP A 38 21.60 16.42 -0.98
C ASP A 38 21.02 16.51 0.44
N PHE A 39 21.90 16.56 1.44
CA PHE A 39 21.45 16.57 2.83
C PHE A 39 20.81 17.91 3.23
N ASP A 40 21.29 19.03 2.71
CA ASP A 40 20.76 20.36 3.04
C ASP A 40 19.38 20.57 2.42
N GLY A 41 19.22 20.14 1.17
CA GLY A 41 17.94 20.11 0.47
C GLY A 41 16.93 19.21 1.18
N PHE A 42 17.36 18.03 1.63
CA PHE A 42 16.50 17.12 2.39
C PHE A 42 15.98 17.76 3.68
N GLN A 43 16.87 18.38 4.47
CA GLN A 43 16.47 19.05 5.69
C GLN A 43 15.51 20.22 5.42
N SER A 44 15.78 20.99 4.36
CA SER A 44 14.96 22.13 3.95
C SER A 44 13.52 21.72 3.62
N ILE A 45 13.34 20.64 2.86
CA ILE A 45 12.01 20.08 2.55
C ILE A 45 11.29 19.67 3.84
N VAL A 46 11.94 18.89 4.70
CA VAL A 46 11.32 18.36 5.92
C VAL A 46 10.92 19.49 6.88
N ASN A 47 11.76 20.50 7.04
CA ASN A 47 11.49 21.64 7.91
C ASN A 47 10.31 22.47 7.41
N LYS A 48 10.20 22.70 6.10
CA LYS A 48 9.07 23.44 5.50
C LYS A 48 7.75 22.66 5.55
N LEU A 49 7.81 21.33 5.59
CA LEU A 49 6.64 20.48 5.89
C LEU A 49 6.23 20.49 7.37
N ASP A 50 6.91 21.28 8.21
CA ASP A 50 6.75 21.28 9.66
C ASP A 50 7.01 19.89 10.27
N GLY A 51 7.96 19.16 9.69
CA GLY A 51 8.35 17.82 10.11
C GLY A 51 7.47 16.69 9.58
N VAL A 52 7.97 15.47 9.79
CA VAL A 52 7.37 14.23 9.30
C VAL A 52 7.11 13.32 10.49
N GLU A 53 5.90 12.80 10.61
CA GLU A 53 5.57 11.79 11.62
C GLU A 53 6.10 10.42 11.18
N VAL A 54 7.00 9.84 11.97
CA VAL A 54 7.45 8.45 11.84
C VAL A 54 6.93 7.64 13.02
N CYS A 55 6.84 6.33 12.85
CA CYS A 55 6.48 5.43 13.93
C CYS A 55 7.49 4.30 14.07
N LEU A 56 8.01 4.11 15.28
CA LEU A 56 9.02 3.11 15.58
C LEU A 56 8.46 2.03 16.51
N PRO A 57 8.42 0.75 16.10
CA PRO A 57 7.98 -0.31 17.01
C PRO A 57 8.96 -0.51 18.18
N LYS A 58 10.21 -0.08 18.03
CA LYS A 58 11.26 -0.10 19.06
C LYS A 58 12.06 1.19 19.00
N ALA A 59 12.53 1.67 20.15
CA ALA A 59 13.40 2.83 20.22
C ALA A 59 14.63 2.64 19.31
N ALA A 60 15.05 3.73 18.67
CA ALA A 60 16.18 3.74 17.75
C ALA A 60 17.25 4.69 18.31
N LYS A 61 18.41 4.13 18.63
CA LYS A 61 19.56 4.90 19.12
C LYS A 61 20.84 4.40 18.47
N GLU A 62 21.55 5.29 17.77
CA GLU A 62 22.75 4.91 17.01
C GLU A 62 23.73 6.08 16.88
N LYS A 63 24.99 5.86 17.25
CA LYS A 63 26.00 6.92 17.42
C LYS A 63 26.44 7.56 16.09
N ASP A 64 26.60 6.79 15.02
CA ASP A 64 27.17 7.29 13.76
C ASP A 64 26.18 8.17 12.99
N SER A 65 24.89 7.82 13.01
CA SER A 65 23.81 8.63 12.44
C SER A 65 23.33 9.72 13.40
N GLY A 66 23.50 9.54 14.71
CA GLY A 66 23.01 10.46 15.74
C GLY A 66 21.52 10.31 16.05
N ILE A 67 20.86 9.25 15.56
CA ILE A 67 19.45 8.99 15.88
C ILE A 67 19.33 8.68 17.37
N ASP A 68 18.34 9.30 18.02
CA ASP A 68 17.94 9.03 19.40
C ASP A 68 16.44 9.29 19.52
N LEU A 69 15.64 8.28 19.17
CA LEU A 69 14.18 8.37 19.15
C LEU A 69 13.57 7.25 20.01
N PRO A 70 12.53 7.57 20.80
CA PRO A 70 11.81 6.58 21.57
C PRO A 70 11.01 5.64 20.66
N ALA A 71 10.49 4.54 21.22
CA ALA A 71 9.46 3.77 20.55
C ALA A 71 8.17 4.62 20.42
N GLY A 72 7.41 4.34 19.36
CA GLY A 72 6.16 5.00 19.01
C GLY A 72 6.30 6.13 18.02
N ARG A 73 5.29 7.01 18.01
CA ARG A 73 5.19 8.11 17.05
C ARG A 73 6.11 9.26 17.44
N SER A 74 6.81 9.82 16.47
CA SER A 74 7.66 10.99 16.65
C SER A 74 7.59 11.87 15.42
N VAL A 75 7.41 13.18 15.60
CA VAL A 75 7.56 14.15 14.53
C VAL A 75 9.03 14.55 14.45
N ILE A 76 9.69 14.19 13.35
CA ILE A 76 11.12 14.43 13.15
C ILE A 76 11.33 15.56 12.13
N LYS A 77 12.38 16.37 12.39
CA LYS A 77 12.77 17.56 11.62
C LYS A 77 14.29 17.59 11.45
N GLY A 78 14.78 18.33 10.45
CA GLY A 78 16.20 18.61 10.22
C GLY A 78 17.12 17.39 10.45
N ASP A 79 18.06 17.55 11.38
CA ASP A 79 19.06 16.52 11.71
C ASP A 79 18.46 15.21 12.21
N GLN A 80 17.33 15.23 12.95
CA GLN A 80 16.67 14.00 13.41
C GLN A 80 16.07 13.22 12.23
N ALA A 81 15.50 13.93 11.25
CA ALA A 81 15.01 13.30 10.03
C ALA A 81 16.14 12.70 9.20
N LEU A 82 17.26 13.42 9.10
CA LEU A 82 18.44 12.95 8.38
C LEU A 82 19.09 11.74 9.10
N ALA A 83 19.19 11.78 10.43
CA ALA A 83 19.67 10.68 11.26
C ALA A 83 18.81 9.42 11.08
N PHE A 84 17.47 9.60 11.02
CA PHE A 84 16.53 8.50 10.82
C PHE A 84 16.75 7.72 9.53
N VAL A 85 16.92 8.41 8.40
CA VAL A 85 17.11 7.75 7.09
C VAL A 85 18.56 7.27 6.88
N ARG A 86 19.52 7.79 7.65
CA ARG A 86 20.94 7.42 7.59
C ARG A 86 21.34 6.32 8.57
N GLN A 87 20.49 5.91 9.51
CA GLN A 87 20.81 4.85 10.45
C GLN A 87 21.29 3.58 9.71
N ARG A 88 22.47 3.07 10.09
CA ARG A 88 23.03 1.84 9.51
C ARG A 88 23.17 0.72 10.54
N LYS A 89 23.67 1.05 11.73
CA LYS A 89 23.91 0.08 12.81
C LYS A 89 22.65 -0.14 13.64
N GLY A 90 22.57 -1.32 14.28
CA GLY A 90 21.39 -1.72 15.05
C GLY A 90 20.19 -2.13 14.18
N LEU A 91 20.38 -2.29 12.87
CA LEU A 91 19.39 -2.83 11.93
C LEU A 91 19.69 -4.31 11.65
N PRO A 92 18.85 -5.27 12.08
CA PRO A 92 19.13 -6.70 11.97
C PRO A 92 19.43 -7.18 10.54
N ASN A 93 18.78 -6.59 9.53
CA ASN A 93 19.00 -6.93 8.11
C ASN A 93 19.83 -5.88 7.36
N GLY A 94 20.59 -5.04 8.08
CA GLY A 94 21.48 -4.03 7.51
C GLY A 94 20.78 -3.09 6.53
N ASP A 95 21.33 -3.00 5.31
CA ASP A 95 20.86 -2.10 4.26
C ASP A 95 19.39 -2.34 3.85
N ILE A 96 18.89 -3.57 3.96
CA ILE A 96 17.48 -3.88 3.65
C ILE A 96 16.53 -3.21 4.65
N ASP A 97 16.87 -3.21 5.93
CA ASP A 97 16.07 -2.51 6.94
C ASP A 97 16.25 -0.98 6.84
N ARG A 98 17.42 -0.51 6.36
CA ARG A 98 17.61 0.90 6.03
C ARG A 98 16.70 1.32 4.87
N ILE A 99 16.56 0.49 3.82
CA ILE A 99 15.62 0.72 2.72
C ILE A 99 14.19 0.81 3.26
N LYS A 100 13.78 -0.08 4.17
CA LYS A 100 12.44 -0.02 4.79
C LYS A 100 12.20 1.31 5.54
N ARG A 101 13.20 1.82 6.26
CA ARG A 101 13.10 3.15 6.91
C ARG A 101 12.95 4.27 5.90
N GLN A 102 13.71 4.22 4.81
CA GLN A 102 13.60 5.22 3.74
C GLN A 102 12.23 5.17 3.07
N GLN A 103 11.72 3.98 2.77
CA GLN A 103 10.35 3.77 2.25
C GLN A 103 9.28 4.29 3.22
N GLN A 104 9.41 3.97 4.52
CA GLN A 104 8.51 4.49 5.55
C GLN A 104 8.51 6.02 5.58
N PHE A 105 9.70 6.62 5.49
CA PHE A 105 9.88 8.06 5.53
C PHE A 105 9.30 8.75 4.29
N ILE A 106 9.57 8.23 3.09
CA ILE A 106 8.98 8.72 1.84
C ILE A 106 7.46 8.58 1.91
N GLY A 107 6.94 7.45 2.38
CA GLY A 107 5.50 7.25 2.58
C GLY A 107 4.90 8.26 3.57
N ALA A 108 5.62 8.63 4.63
CA ALA A 108 5.18 9.65 5.58
C ALA A 108 5.18 11.07 4.96
N ILE A 109 6.17 11.41 4.14
CA ILE A 109 6.16 12.65 3.34
C ILE A 109 4.96 12.66 2.41
N VAL A 110 4.74 11.59 1.64
CA VAL A 110 3.60 11.49 0.72
C VAL A 110 2.29 11.68 1.48
N ARG A 111 2.07 11.01 2.61
CA ARG A 111 0.87 11.22 3.44
C ARG A 111 0.73 12.66 3.94
N LYS A 112 1.83 13.31 4.33
CA LYS A 112 1.84 14.71 4.79
C LYS A 112 1.45 15.67 3.66
N VAL A 113 2.00 15.46 2.46
CA VAL A 113 1.69 16.25 1.26
C VAL A 113 0.26 16.01 0.79
N LEU A 114 -0.20 14.76 0.79
CA LEU A 114 -1.56 14.38 0.38
C LEU A 114 -2.64 14.66 1.44
N SER A 115 -2.25 15.05 2.65
CA SER A 115 -3.22 15.40 3.68
C SER A 115 -4.11 16.56 3.22
N ALA A 116 -5.41 16.48 3.53
CA ALA A 116 -6.42 17.43 3.06
C ALA A 116 -6.04 18.89 3.34
N GLY A 117 -5.34 19.18 4.44
CA GLY A 117 -4.89 20.52 4.80
C GLY A 117 -3.74 21.09 3.94
N THR A 118 -2.95 20.24 3.28
CA THR A 118 -1.88 20.65 2.37
C THR A 118 -2.40 20.81 0.94
N LEU A 119 -3.14 19.82 0.43
CA LEU A 119 -3.69 19.87 -0.93
C LEU A 119 -4.83 20.89 -1.10
N ALA A 120 -5.63 21.14 -0.06
CA ALA A 120 -6.69 22.16 -0.11
C ALA A 120 -6.16 23.59 0.08
N ASN A 121 -4.87 23.77 0.41
CA ASN A 121 -4.26 25.07 0.62
C ASN A 121 -3.25 25.38 -0.51
N PRO A 122 -3.63 26.23 -1.50
CA PRO A 122 -2.78 26.52 -2.66
C PRO A 122 -1.45 27.20 -2.29
N LEU A 123 -1.41 27.98 -1.20
CA LEU A 123 -0.17 28.60 -0.72
C LEU A 123 0.78 27.55 -0.14
N LYS A 124 0.26 26.58 0.63
CA LYS A 124 1.07 25.47 1.16
C LYS A 124 1.54 24.54 0.04
N LEU A 125 0.66 24.18 -0.89
CA LEU A 125 1.02 23.34 -2.03
C LEU A 125 2.13 23.97 -2.87
N ASN A 126 1.97 25.25 -3.25
CA ASN A 126 2.99 25.98 -4.00
C ASN A 126 4.30 26.08 -3.22
N SER A 127 4.23 26.33 -1.90
CA SER A 127 5.40 26.38 -1.04
C SER A 127 6.10 25.01 -0.89
N VAL A 128 5.41 23.89 -1.06
CA VAL A 128 6.06 22.56 -1.01
C VAL A 128 6.74 22.27 -2.35
N ILE A 129 6.06 22.56 -3.46
CA ILE A 129 6.58 22.31 -4.81
C ILE A 129 7.79 23.20 -5.09
N SER A 130 7.75 24.49 -4.71
CA SER A 130 8.85 25.43 -4.92
C SER A 130 10.13 24.99 -4.21
N VAL A 131 9.99 24.33 -3.06
CA VAL A 131 11.11 23.84 -2.26
C VAL A 131 11.67 22.58 -2.84
N GLY A 132 10.79 21.69 -3.34
CA GLY A 132 11.22 20.60 -4.19
C GLY A 132 12.12 21.12 -5.30
N THR A 133 11.67 22.10 -6.07
CA THR A 133 12.47 22.63 -7.18
C THR A 133 13.76 23.36 -6.75
N GLU A 134 13.78 24.03 -5.59
CA GLU A 134 14.97 24.74 -5.08
C GLU A 134 16.02 23.80 -4.45
N SER A 135 15.57 22.67 -3.90
CA SER A 135 16.39 21.74 -3.09
C SER A 135 16.79 20.48 -3.86
N LEU A 136 16.32 20.33 -5.10
CA LEU A 136 16.53 19.16 -5.93
C LEU A 136 17.30 19.52 -7.19
N GLN A 137 18.29 18.69 -7.54
CA GLN A 137 18.71 18.61 -8.93
C GLN A 137 17.67 17.75 -9.66
N VAL A 138 16.92 18.38 -10.55
CA VAL A 138 15.93 17.74 -11.42
C VAL A 138 16.44 17.75 -12.86
N ASP A 139 16.04 16.77 -13.67
CA ASP A 139 16.32 16.82 -15.11
C ASP A 139 15.68 18.06 -15.76
N GLU A 140 16.25 18.56 -16.86
CA GLU A 140 15.80 19.81 -17.53
C GLU A 140 14.31 19.79 -17.90
N SER A 141 13.71 18.60 -18.01
CA SER A 141 12.32 18.46 -18.40
C SER A 141 11.36 18.44 -17.20
N LEU A 142 11.83 18.32 -15.95
CA LEU A 142 11.00 18.29 -14.75
C LEU A 142 10.93 19.68 -14.11
N ASP A 143 10.02 20.51 -14.63
CA ASP A 143 9.79 21.86 -14.11
C ASP A 143 8.73 21.90 -12.98
N PHE A 144 8.53 23.09 -12.42
CA PHE A 144 7.54 23.35 -11.38
C PHE A 144 6.12 22.93 -11.82
N ASP A 145 5.76 23.18 -13.08
CA ASP A 145 4.43 22.89 -13.60
C ASP A 145 4.20 21.38 -13.72
N LYS A 146 5.20 20.60 -14.15
CA LYS A 146 5.11 19.14 -14.14
C LYS A 146 5.01 18.55 -12.74
N LEU A 147 5.75 19.08 -11.77
CA LEU A 147 5.64 18.65 -10.36
C LEU A 147 4.26 18.99 -9.76
N LYS A 148 3.69 20.13 -10.16
CA LYS A 148 2.32 20.51 -9.79
C LYS A 148 1.29 19.59 -10.43
N ASP A 149 1.42 19.28 -11.73
CA ASP A 149 0.53 18.35 -12.42
C ASP A 149 0.63 16.94 -11.84
N LEU A 150 1.83 16.51 -11.43
CA LEU A 150 2.03 15.27 -10.71
C LEU A 150 1.27 15.32 -9.38
N ALA A 151 1.50 16.33 -8.55
CA ALA A 151 0.81 16.49 -7.26
C ALA A 151 -0.73 16.52 -7.40
N LEU A 152 -1.26 17.16 -8.44
CA LEU A 152 -2.70 17.20 -8.74
C LEU A 152 -3.24 15.83 -9.18
N ARG A 153 -2.48 15.05 -9.96
CA ARG A 153 -2.83 13.66 -10.30
C ARG A 153 -2.89 12.78 -9.05
N PHE A 154 -1.99 13.01 -8.09
CA PHE A 154 -1.99 12.32 -6.80
C PHE A 154 -3.12 12.76 -5.85
N ARG A 155 -3.87 13.84 -6.11
CA ARG A 155 -5.00 14.28 -5.26
C ARG A 155 -6.10 13.23 -5.12
N ASN A 156 -6.27 12.39 -6.13
CA ASN A 156 -7.27 11.32 -6.14
C ASN A 156 -6.72 9.98 -5.63
N PHE A 157 -5.44 9.92 -5.21
CA PHE A 157 -4.88 8.73 -4.58
C PHE A 157 -5.37 8.65 -3.13
N ASN A 158 -6.00 7.54 -2.75
CA ASN A 158 -6.16 7.23 -1.34
C ASN A 158 -4.78 6.90 -0.73
N SER A 159 -4.62 7.02 0.60
CA SER A 159 -3.36 6.75 1.29
C SER A 159 -2.85 5.29 1.18
N GLY A 160 -3.64 4.39 0.56
CA GLY A 160 -3.27 3.02 0.21
C GLY A 160 -2.79 2.84 -1.24
N GLY A 161 -2.81 3.89 -2.07
CA GLY A 161 -2.46 3.84 -3.50
C GLY A 161 -0.97 3.91 -3.80
N VAL A 162 -0.09 3.91 -2.79
CA VAL A 162 1.37 3.95 -2.96
C VAL A 162 1.98 2.67 -2.40
N ALA A 163 2.56 1.86 -3.29
CA ALA A 163 3.28 0.65 -2.93
C ALA A 163 4.78 0.94 -2.82
N PHE A 164 5.39 0.47 -1.73
CA PHE A 164 6.84 0.44 -1.59
C PHE A 164 7.31 -1.00 -1.69
N THR A 165 8.34 -1.23 -2.49
CA THR A 165 8.92 -2.55 -2.71
C THR A 165 10.43 -2.47 -2.85
N THR A 166 11.09 -3.59 -2.66
CA THR A 166 12.53 -3.75 -2.82
C THR A 166 12.77 -4.88 -3.80
N VAL A 167 13.69 -4.68 -4.75
CA VAL A 167 14.08 -5.71 -5.72
C VAL A 167 14.44 -7.03 -5.01
N PRO A 168 14.02 -8.20 -5.52
CA PRO A 168 14.35 -9.48 -4.91
C PRO A 168 15.86 -9.71 -4.81
N VAL A 169 16.32 -10.06 -3.60
CA VAL A 169 17.73 -10.36 -3.33
C VAL A 169 17.92 -11.85 -3.07
N ALA A 170 18.96 -12.44 -3.65
CA ALA A 170 19.39 -13.80 -3.35
C ALA A 170 20.17 -13.84 -2.03
N THR A 171 21.04 -12.85 -1.80
CA THR A 171 21.78 -12.68 -0.55
C THR A 171 22.23 -11.24 -0.35
N THR A 172 22.19 -10.78 0.90
CA THR A 172 22.74 -9.48 1.32
C THR A 172 24.21 -9.58 1.73
N ASN A 173 24.75 -10.79 1.86
CA ASN A 173 26.12 -11.09 2.30
C ASN A 173 26.94 -11.71 1.16
N GLY A 174 26.66 -11.30 -0.08
CA GLY A 174 27.41 -11.76 -1.25
C GLY A 174 28.81 -11.16 -1.29
N PHE A 175 29.68 -11.80 -2.07
CA PHE A 175 31.02 -11.30 -2.34
C PHE A 175 31.30 -11.37 -3.85
N ARG A 176 31.90 -10.29 -4.36
CA ARG A 176 32.52 -10.22 -5.68
C ARG A 176 33.92 -9.68 -5.47
N GLU A 177 34.90 -10.43 -5.93
CA GLU A 177 36.32 -10.22 -5.62
C GLU A 177 36.55 -10.02 -4.11
N ARG A 178 36.95 -8.83 -3.67
CA ARG A 178 37.21 -8.48 -2.25
C ARG A 178 36.14 -7.54 -1.68
N GLN A 179 35.02 -7.36 -2.37
CA GLN A 179 33.95 -6.47 -1.97
C GLN A 179 32.71 -7.25 -1.50
N SER A 180 32.15 -6.83 -0.37
CA SER A 180 30.81 -7.26 0.05
C SER A 180 29.77 -6.60 -0.84
N VAL A 181 28.89 -7.40 -1.47
CA VAL A 181 27.86 -6.97 -2.41
C VAL A 181 26.51 -7.59 -2.05
N VAL A 182 25.43 -6.92 -2.44
CA VAL A 182 24.09 -7.52 -2.46
C VAL A 182 23.93 -8.20 -3.81
N LEU A 183 23.59 -9.48 -3.82
CA LEU A 183 23.33 -10.24 -5.03
C LEU A 183 21.82 -10.33 -5.24
N LEU A 184 21.36 -9.94 -6.42
CA LEU A 184 19.96 -10.05 -6.82
C LEU A 184 19.60 -11.52 -7.08
N ASP A 185 18.34 -11.86 -6.85
CA ASP A 185 17.78 -13.13 -7.33
C ASP A 185 17.36 -12.90 -8.79
N GLU A 186 18.19 -13.30 -9.75
CA GLU A 186 18.00 -12.97 -11.17
C GLU A 186 16.62 -13.38 -11.70
N ALA A 187 16.16 -14.59 -11.37
CA ALA A 187 14.88 -15.09 -11.82
C ALA A 187 13.71 -14.30 -11.23
N LYS A 188 13.72 -14.05 -9.91
CA LYS A 188 12.67 -13.25 -9.27
C LYS A 188 12.73 -11.78 -9.68
N THR A 189 13.92 -11.26 -9.94
CA THR A 189 14.14 -9.88 -10.39
C THR A 189 13.59 -9.67 -11.80
N ALA A 190 13.80 -10.63 -12.69
CA ALA A 190 13.20 -10.61 -14.03
C ALA A 190 11.67 -10.64 -13.95
N GLU A 191 11.08 -11.53 -13.13
CA GLU A 191 9.63 -11.57 -12.89
C GLU A 191 9.11 -10.25 -12.31
N PHE A 192 9.84 -9.69 -11.34
CA PHE A 192 9.49 -8.44 -10.66
C PHE A 192 9.44 -7.26 -11.64
N PHE A 193 10.46 -7.05 -12.46
CA PHE A 193 10.44 -5.96 -13.43
C PHE A 193 9.45 -6.20 -14.57
N ASP A 194 9.17 -7.46 -14.91
CA ASP A 194 8.11 -7.80 -15.86
C ASP A 194 6.70 -7.49 -15.34
N GLN A 195 6.48 -7.57 -14.03
CA GLN A 195 5.26 -7.09 -13.41
C GLN A 195 5.15 -5.57 -13.47
N ILE A 196 6.24 -4.85 -13.13
CA ILE A 196 6.25 -3.38 -13.16
C ILE A 196 6.02 -2.85 -14.58
N ARG A 197 6.68 -3.40 -15.61
CA ARG A 197 6.48 -3.00 -17.02
C ARG A 197 5.04 -3.19 -17.51
N ARG A 198 4.27 -4.05 -16.86
CA ARG A 198 2.86 -4.34 -17.19
C ARG A 198 1.88 -3.68 -16.22
N ASP A 199 2.34 -2.75 -15.39
CA ASP A 199 1.56 -2.08 -14.35
C ASP A 199 0.85 -3.05 -13.39
N ILE A 200 1.47 -4.19 -13.12
CA ILE A 200 0.99 -5.15 -12.11
C ILE A 200 1.64 -4.76 -10.76
N PRO A 201 0.86 -4.44 -9.71
CA PRO A 201 1.42 -4.02 -8.43
C PRO A 201 2.40 -5.05 -7.87
N PRO A 202 3.59 -4.65 -7.39
CA PRO A 202 4.47 -5.54 -6.67
C PRO A 202 3.78 -5.94 -5.34
N ASN A 203 3.57 -7.26 -5.13
CA ASN A 203 2.67 -7.86 -4.13
C ASN A 203 1.17 -7.83 -4.47
N ALA A 204 0.79 -7.58 -5.73
CA ALA A 204 -0.50 -8.10 -6.21
C ALA A 204 -0.53 -9.60 -5.87
N PRO A 205 -1.63 -10.12 -5.30
CA PRO A 205 -1.75 -11.56 -5.12
C PRO A 205 -1.43 -12.21 -6.46
N LYS A 206 -0.40 -13.08 -6.51
CA LYS A 206 -0.18 -13.91 -7.70
C LYS A 206 -1.54 -14.54 -8.03
N PRO A 207 -1.99 -14.56 -9.30
CA PRO A 207 -3.20 -15.30 -9.68
C PRO A 207 -3.19 -16.80 -9.32
N SER A 208 -2.11 -17.32 -8.74
CA SER A 208 -1.99 -18.59 -8.03
C SER A 208 -0.74 -18.46 -7.15
N GLU A 209 -0.74 -18.40 -5.83
CA GLU A 209 -1.41 -19.25 -4.85
C GLU A 209 -2.38 -18.45 -3.97
N ALA A 210 -3.67 -18.70 -4.11
CA ALA A 210 -4.60 -18.36 -3.05
C ALA A 210 -4.09 -19.02 -1.76
N LYS A 211 -3.74 -18.21 -0.74
CA LYS A 211 -3.85 -18.63 0.65
C LYS A 211 -5.15 -19.42 0.74
N PRO A 212 -5.15 -20.71 1.16
CA PRO A 212 -6.33 -21.56 1.05
C PRO A 212 -7.50 -20.74 1.53
N ALA A 213 -8.44 -20.45 0.61
CA ALA A 213 -9.58 -19.61 0.91
C ALA A 213 -10.16 -20.18 2.18
N GLN A 214 -10.19 -19.37 3.25
CA GLN A 214 -10.76 -19.84 4.51
C GLN A 214 -12.11 -20.45 4.15
N PRO A 215 -12.36 -21.70 4.55
CA PRO A 215 -13.47 -22.45 4.01
C PRO A 215 -14.75 -21.63 4.20
N LEU A 216 -15.55 -21.53 3.14
CA LEU A 216 -16.85 -20.91 3.25
C LEU A 216 -17.69 -21.83 4.14
N ILE A 217 -18.15 -21.33 5.28
CA ILE A 217 -18.93 -22.09 6.27
C ILE A 217 -20.41 -21.68 6.30
N VAL A 218 -20.77 -20.59 5.62
CA VAL A 218 -22.15 -20.12 5.50
C VAL A 218 -22.64 -20.41 4.09
N ALA A 219 -23.80 -21.05 3.96
CA ALA A 219 -24.40 -21.30 2.64
C ALA A 219 -25.05 -20.02 2.08
N PRO A 220 -25.05 -19.79 0.76
CA PRO A 220 -25.73 -18.64 0.12
C PRO A 220 -27.17 -18.46 0.59
N GLY A 221 -27.91 -19.56 0.75
CA GLY A 221 -29.31 -19.54 1.20
C GLY A 221 -29.53 -19.04 2.63
N ALA A 222 -28.49 -18.92 3.46
CA ALA A 222 -28.55 -18.33 4.79
C ALA A 222 -28.20 -16.83 4.81
N VAL A 223 -27.81 -16.26 3.67
CA VAL A 223 -27.32 -14.88 3.55
C VAL A 223 -28.41 -14.00 2.95
N ARG A 224 -28.84 -13.01 3.75
CA ARG A 224 -29.81 -11.98 3.35
C ARG A 224 -29.09 -10.74 2.84
N VAL A 225 -29.44 -10.30 1.64
CA VAL A 225 -28.74 -9.21 0.94
C VAL A 225 -29.73 -8.16 0.47
N ARG A 226 -29.50 -6.90 0.84
CA ARG A 226 -30.13 -5.74 0.20
C ARG A 226 -29.19 -5.20 -0.86
N VAL A 227 -29.67 -5.06 -2.09
CA VAL A 227 -28.85 -4.63 -3.22
C VAL A 227 -29.04 -3.15 -3.50
N PHE A 228 -27.93 -2.45 -3.66
CA PHE A 228 -27.89 -1.06 -4.07
C PHE A 228 -27.09 -0.88 -5.35
N ASN A 229 -27.57 -0.03 -6.24
CA ASN A 229 -26.82 0.42 -7.40
C ASN A 229 -25.95 1.62 -6.99
N GLY A 230 -24.64 1.43 -6.94
CA GLY A 230 -23.66 2.48 -6.64
C GLY A 230 -22.95 3.07 -7.87
N ALA A 231 -23.20 2.51 -9.06
CA ALA A 231 -22.49 2.86 -10.28
C ALA A 231 -23.21 3.91 -11.14
N GLY A 232 -24.47 4.26 -10.82
CA GLY A 232 -25.32 5.10 -11.67
C GLY A 232 -25.71 4.44 -13.00
N VAL A 233 -25.39 3.16 -13.20
CA VAL A 233 -25.73 2.41 -14.42
C VAL A 233 -27.15 1.91 -14.30
N ASN A 234 -28.01 2.33 -15.23
CA ASN A 234 -29.42 1.97 -15.25
C ASN A 234 -29.62 0.44 -15.25
N GLY A 235 -30.35 -0.06 -14.25
CA GLY A 235 -30.70 -1.48 -14.14
C GLY A 235 -29.62 -2.38 -13.56
N LEU A 236 -28.42 -1.87 -13.23
CA LEU A 236 -27.33 -2.68 -12.70
C LEU A 236 -27.69 -3.34 -11.36
N GLY A 237 -28.32 -2.60 -10.45
CA GLY A 237 -28.79 -3.14 -9.17
C GLY A 237 -29.81 -4.28 -9.36
N ARG A 238 -30.75 -4.14 -10.31
CA ARG A 238 -31.72 -5.19 -10.64
C ARG A 238 -31.05 -6.42 -11.24
N LYS A 239 -30.10 -6.23 -12.16
CA LYS A 239 -29.31 -7.33 -12.72
C LYS A 239 -28.58 -8.10 -11.61
N ALA A 240 -27.89 -7.37 -10.71
CA ALA A 240 -27.18 -7.98 -9.60
C ALA A 240 -28.11 -8.74 -8.64
N SER A 241 -29.31 -8.21 -8.35
CA SER A 241 -30.33 -8.94 -7.59
C SER A 241 -30.67 -10.28 -8.26
N SER A 242 -30.98 -10.28 -9.55
CA SER A 242 -31.33 -11.51 -10.29
C SER A 242 -30.17 -12.51 -10.36
N ASP A 243 -28.95 -12.04 -10.61
CA ASP A 243 -27.76 -12.88 -10.64
C ASP A 243 -27.51 -13.56 -9.28
N LEU A 244 -27.73 -12.84 -8.17
CA LEU A 244 -27.56 -13.35 -6.82
C LEU A 244 -28.64 -14.34 -6.39
N GLU A 245 -29.90 -14.10 -6.78
CA GLU A 245 -30.98 -15.07 -6.58
C GLU A 245 -30.69 -16.38 -7.33
N ALA A 246 -30.21 -16.29 -8.58
CA ALA A 246 -29.87 -17.45 -9.40
C ALA A 246 -28.76 -18.33 -8.79
N VAL A 247 -27.88 -17.75 -7.95
CA VAL A 247 -26.82 -18.48 -7.26
C VAL A 247 -27.13 -18.75 -5.77
N GLY A 248 -28.37 -18.48 -5.34
CA GLY A 248 -28.94 -18.97 -4.09
C GLY A 248 -28.96 -18.01 -2.91
N PHE A 249 -28.70 -16.71 -3.10
CA PHE A 249 -28.80 -15.71 -2.03
C PHE A 249 -30.25 -15.25 -1.79
N GLN A 250 -30.56 -14.80 -0.57
CA GLN A 250 -31.88 -14.24 -0.24
C GLN A 250 -31.88 -12.73 -0.44
N ILE A 251 -32.47 -12.23 -1.53
CA ILE A 251 -32.57 -10.78 -1.77
C ILE A 251 -33.72 -10.17 -0.95
N VAL A 252 -33.41 -9.05 -0.30
CA VAL A 252 -34.33 -8.32 0.58
C VAL A 252 -34.74 -7.00 -0.08
N GLY A 253 -35.97 -6.95 -0.56
CA GLY A 253 -36.55 -5.76 -1.19
C GLY A 253 -36.07 -5.53 -2.62
N ALA A 254 -36.65 -4.52 -3.27
CA ALA A 254 -36.21 -4.09 -4.60
C ALA A 254 -34.83 -3.41 -4.50
N ALA A 255 -34.02 -3.54 -5.56
CA ALA A 255 -32.78 -2.80 -5.65
C ALA A 255 -33.06 -1.29 -5.67
N SER A 256 -32.32 -0.54 -4.85
CA SER A 256 -32.41 0.92 -4.77
C SER A 256 -31.11 1.56 -5.22
N ASP A 257 -31.15 2.83 -5.64
CA ASP A 257 -29.91 3.56 -5.92
C ASP A 257 -29.30 4.07 -4.61
N ARG A 258 -27.96 4.08 -4.51
CA ARG A 258 -27.23 4.62 -3.37
C ARG A 258 -25.93 5.26 -3.83
N GLY A 259 -25.97 6.58 -4.00
CA GLY A 259 -24.81 7.38 -4.42
C GLY A 259 -24.22 6.96 -5.77
N THR A 260 -23.28 7.74 -6.29
CA THR A 260 -22.51 7.42 -7.50
C THR A 260 -21.03 7.49 -7.16
N GLU A 261 -20.51 6.49 -6.43
CA GLU A 261 -19.17 6.61 -5.82
C GLU A 261 -18.32 5.33 -5.87
N GLY A 262 -18.45 4.49 -6.90
CA GLY A 262 -17.53 3.35 -6.99
C GLY A 262 -17.49 2.60 -8.32
N THR A 263 -16.26 2.38 -8.80
CA THR A 263 -15.95 1.32 -9.76
C THR A 263 -16.07 -0.06 -9.11
N GLU A 264 -15.73 -0.18 -7.82
CA GLU A 264 -15.70 -1.43 -7.08
C GLU A 264 -17.06 -1.82 -6.48
N THR A 265 -17.31 -3.12 -6.35
CA THR A 265 -18.46 -3.65 -5.62
C THR A 265 -18.08 -3.91 -4.16
N VAL A 266 -18.91 -3.44 -3.22
CA VAL A 266 -18.62 -3.50 -1.78
C VAL A 266 -19.76 -4.21 -1.03
N VAL A 267 -19.39 -5.10 -0.11
CA VAL A 267 -20.29 -5.78 0.82
C VAL A 267 -20.16 -5.13 2.21
N LEU A 268 -21.21 -4.46 2.66
CA LEU A 268 -21.33 -3.95 4.02
C LEU A 268 -21.95 -5.02 4.92
N HIS A 269 -21.39 -5.21 6.11
CA HIS A 269 -21.86 -6.21 7.05
C HIS A 269 -21.76 -5.75 8.51
N GLY A 270 -22.65 -6.27 9.36
CA GLY A 270 -22.58 -6.11 10.80
C GLY A 270 -21.44 -6.90 11.45
N PRO A 271 -21.12 -6.65 12.73
CA PRO A 271 -20.02 -7.32 13.45
C PRO A 271 -20.06 -8.86 13.37
N ASP A 272 -21.25 -9.45 13.46
CA ASP A 272 -21.45 -10.91 13.51
C ASP A 272 -21.70 -11.55 12.13
N LYS A 273 -21.44 -10.82 11.05
CA LYS A 273 -21.76 -11.23 9.67
C LYS A 273 -20.54 -11.36 8.75
N ALA A 274 -19.33 -11.35 9.29
CA ALA A 274 -18.11 -11.50 8.50
C ALA A 274 -18.11 -12.75 7.60
N ASP A 275 -18.59 -13.90 8.09
CA ASP A 275 -18.60 -15.16 7.31
C ASP A 275 -19.64 -15.16 6.19
N SER A 276 -20.80 -14.55 6.46
CA SER A 276 -21.82 -14.30 5.45
C SER A 276 -21.31 -13.33 4.38
N ALA A 277 -20.56 -12.30 4.79
CA ALA A 277 -19.99 -11.29 3.89
C ALA A 277 -18.92 -11.90 2.98
N ARG A 278 -18.07 -12.78 3.52
CA ARG A 278 -17.10 -13.55 2.73
C ARG A 278 -17.77 -14.45 1.70
N THR A 279 -18.85 -15.12 2.09
CA THR A 279 -19.64 -15.97 1.17
C THR A 279 -20.22 -15.14 0.02
N LEU A 280 -20.82 -13.98 0.34
CA LEU A 280 -21.35 -13.06 -0.67
C LEU A 280 -20.25 -12.52 -1.57
N ALA A 281 -19.15 -12.03 -1.00
CA ALA A 281 -18.04 -11.45 -1.76
C ALA A 281 -17.40 -12.46 -2.72
N ALA A 282 -17.27 -13.73 -2.31
CA ALA A 282 -16.74 -14.80 -3.15
C ALA A 282 -17.63 -15.13 -4.37
N ALA A 283 -18.94 -14.86 -4.27
CA ALA A 283 -19.90 -15.07 -5.34
C ALA A 283 -19.91 -13.93 -6.37
N ILE A 284 -19.37 -12.75 -6.08
CA ILE A 284 -19.33 -11.62 -7.01
C ILE A 284 -18.17 -11.77 -7.99
N THR A 285 -18.39 -11.38 -9.25
CA THR A 285 -17.36 -11.36 -10.32
C THR A 285 -17.10 -9.91 -10.77
N PRO A 286 -15.83 -9.46 -10.83
CA PRO A 286 -14.58 -10.20 -10.55
C PRO A 286 -14.29 -10.42 -9.05
N GLY A 287 -15.03 -9.76 -8.17
CA GLY A 287 -14.90 -9.88 -6.72
C GLY A 287 -15.59 -8.71 -6.04
N ALA A 288 -15.70 -8.76 -4.71
CA ALA A 288 -16.16 -7.64 -3.91
C ALA A 288 -15.29 -7.49 -2.66
N THR A 289 -15.10 -6.25 -2.21
CA THR A 289 -14.47 -5.97 -0.92
C THR A 289 -15.51 -6.01 0.20
N THR A 290 -15.10 -6.38 1.41
CA THR A 290 -15.99 -6.40 2.59
C THR A 290 -15.65 -5.24 3.51
N ARG A 291 -16.66 -4.56 4.05
CA ARG A 291 -16.48 -3.46 5.01
C ARG A 291 -17.45 -3.62 6.19
N LEU A 292 -16.93 -3.44 7.40
CA LEU A 292 -17.72 -3.43 8.62
C LEU A 292 -18.57 -2.16 8.69
N ASP A 293 -19.86 -2.34 8.93
CA ASP A 293 -20.80 -1.29 9.30
C ASP A 293 -21.50 -1.71 10.62
N PRO A 294 -21.12 -1.13 11.76
CA PRO A 294 -21.69 -1.48 13.05
C PRO A 294 -23.20 -1.22 13.18
N THR A 295 -23.80 -0.47 12.26
CA THR A 295 -25.25 -0.18 12.27
C THR A 295 -26.08 -1.29 11.64
N LEU A 296 -25.44 -2.20 10.91
CA LEU A 296 -26.09 -3.36 10.31
C LEU A 296 -26.13 -4.53 11.29
N ASP A 297 -27.29 -5.19 11.35
CA ASP A 297 -27.50 -6.39 12.16
C ASP A 297 -27.55 -7.64 11.26
N ARG A 298 -28.74 -8.01 10.78
CA ARG A 298 -28.95 -9.31 10.11
C ARG A 298 -28.77 -9.32 8.59
N THR A 299 -28.93 -8.16 7.95
CA THR A 299 -28.98 -8.04 6.48
C THR A 299 -27.70 -7.39 5.99
N LEU A 300 -27.03 -8.01 5.03
CA LEU A 300 -25.87 -7.44 4.36
C LEU A 300 -26.36 -6.44 3.32
N GLU A 301 -25.57 -5.41 3.06
CA GLU A 301 -25.84 -4.46 1.99
C GLU A 301 -24.78 -4.60 0.91
N LEU A 302 -25.19 -4.86 -0.31
CA LEU A 302 -24.31 -4.93 -1.47
C LEU A 302 -24.43 -3.63 -2.25
N VAL A 303 -23.35 -2.86 -2.34
CA VAL A 303 -23.27 -1.68 -3.20
C VAL A 303 -22.54 -2.08 -4.48
N VAL A 304 -23.27 -2.15 -5.58
CA VAL A 304 -22.78 -2.66 -6.87
C VAL A 304 -22.07 -1.54 -7.64
N GLY A 305 -20.79 -1.74 -7.91
CA GLY A 305 -19.94 -0.82 -8.68
C GLY A 305 -19.93 -1.12 -10.18
N SER A 306 -19.37 -0.21 -10.98
CA SER A 306 -19.37 -0.33 -12.44
C SER A 306 -18.54 -1.51 -13.00
N SER A 307 -17.64 -2.09 -12.22
CA SER A 307 -16.87 -3.28 -12.58
C SER A 307 -17.65 -4.61 -12.46
N TYR A 308 -18.87 -4.58 -11.94
CA TYR A 308 -19.67 -5.79 -11.73
C TYR A 308 -20.04 -6.46 -13.07
N THR A 309 -19.67 -7.73 -13.22
CA THR A 309 -20.00 -8.52 -14.42
C THR A 309 -21.03 -9.61 -14.16
N GLY A 310 -21.12 -10.13 -12.94
CA GLY A 310 -22.14 -11.11 -12.56
C GLY A 310 -21.89 -11.79 -11.21
N ALA A 311 -22.70 -12.81 -10.92
CA ALA A 311 -22.53 -13.68 -9.76
C ALA A 311 -22.30 -15.14 -10.17
N ARG A 312 -21.57 -15.89 -9.35
CA ARG A 312 -21.27 -17.32 -9.55
C ARG A 312 -21.64 -18.12 -8.32
N GLN A 313 -21.95 -19.41 -8.52
CA GLN A 313 -22.19 -20.32 -7.40
C GLN A 313 -20.93 -20.50 -6.57
N VAL A 314 -21.10 -20.55 -5.26
CA VAL A 314 -20.03 -20.81 -4.28
C VAL A 314 -20.35 -22.06 -3.48
N THR A 315 -19.34 -22.90 -3.27
CA THR A 315 -19.46 -24.14 -2.50
C THR A 315 -18.99 -23.91 -1.06
N VAL A 316 -19.80 -24.33 -0.10
CA VAL A 316 -19.43 -24.37 1.32
C VAL A 316 -18.41 -25.50 1.50
N THR A 317 -17.20 -25.16 1.95
CA THR A 317 -16.05 -26.08 2.03
C THR A 317 -15.64 -26.40 3.46
N GLY A 318 -16.33 -25.87 4.47
CA GLY A 318 -16.05 -26.16 5.89
C GLY A 318 -17.29 -26.41 6.73
N GLN A 319 -17.13 -27.15 7.83
CA GLN A 319 -18.16 -27.31 8.84
C GLN A 319 -18.15 -26.12 9.81
N PRO A 320 -19.33 -25.65 10.28
CA PRO A 320 -19.39 -24.63 11.34
C PRO A 320 -18.68 -25.15 12.58
N LYS A 321 -17.59 -24.50 13.00
CA LYS A 321 -16.98 -24.78 14.30
C LYS A 321 -17.93 -24.20 15.38
N PRO A 322 -18.31 -24.96 16.42
CA PRO A 322 -19.11 -24.41 17.51
C PRO A 322 -18.39 -23.20 18.12
N GLN A 323 -19.09 -22.08 18.17
CA GLN A 323 -18.63 -20.90 18.90
C GLN A 323 -18.63 -21.27 20.40
N PRO A 324 -17.51 -21.14 21.13
CA PRO A 324 -17.49 -21.51 22.53
C PRO A 324 -18.43 -20.58 23.31
N THR A 325 -19.52 -21.15 23.82
CA THR A 325 -20.25 -20.60 24.96
C THR A 325 -19.31 -20.54 26.17
N GLY A 326 -19.36 -19.42 26.88
CA GLY A 326 -18.51 -19.03 28.00
C GLY A 326 -17.84 -20.17 28.78
N GLY A 327 -16.51 -20.14 28.79
CA GLY A 327 -15.67 -20.91 29.69
C GLY A 327 -14.35 -20.16 29.82
N ALA A 328 -14.04 -19.70 31.04
CA ALA A 328 -12.84 -18.95 31.35
C ALA A 328 -11.59 -19.76 30.98
N ALA A 329 -10.92 -19.36 29.90
CA ALA A 329 -9.56 -19.79 29.58
C ALA A 329 -8.61 -18.68 30.02
N SER A 330 -7.59 -19.04 30.81
CA SER A 330 -6.47 -18.15 31.11
C SER A 330 -5.93 -17.57 29.81
N PRO A 331 -5.67 -16.25 29.74
CA PRO A 331 -5.38 -15.61 28.49
C PRO A 331 -4.05 -16.14 27.92
N PRO A 332 -3.96 -16.45 26.60
CA PRO A 332 -2.68 -16.46 25.92
C PRO A 332 -2.01 -15.09 26.09
N PRO A 333 -0.68 -14.95 25.99
CA PRO A 333 -0.04 -13.65 26.11
C PRO A 333 -0.70 -12.69 25.11
N VAL A 334 -1.43 -11.72 25.66
CA VAL A 334 -2.17 -10.75 24.88
C VAL A 334 -1.15 -9.71 24.45
N VAL A 335 -0.66 -9.82 23.22
CA VAL A 335 -0.12 -8.64 22.55
C VAL A 335 -1.33 -7.84 22.11
N THR A 336 -1.76 -6.92 22.97
CA THR A 336 -2.84 -5.99 22.66
C THR A 336 -2.36 -5.01 21.58
N ALA A 337 -3.27 -4.44 20.79
CA ALA A 337 -2.97 -3.26 19.98
C ALA A 337 -2.53 -2.04 20.82
N ALA A 338 -2.51 -2.14 22.16
CA ALA A 338 -1.91 -1.15 23.06
C ALA A 338 -0.39 -1.33 23.25
N GLU A 339 0.19 -2.46 22.80
CA GLU A 339 1.65 -2.71 22.83
C GLU A 339 2.35 -2.43 21.48
N ASP A 340 1.59 -2.29 20.39
CA ASP A 340 2.13 -1.75 19.14
C ASP A 340 1.86 -0.25 19.08
N PRO A 341 2.86 0.61 19.38
CA PRO A 341 2.65 2.05 19.33
C PRO A 341 2.45 2.56 17.89
N CYS A 342 2.47 1.66 16.90
CA CYS A 342 2.34 1.91 15.48
C CYS A 342 1.13 1.24 14.81
N ALA A 343 0.28 0.51 15.54
CA ALA A 343 -0.96 -0.01 14.97
C ALA A 343 -1.91 1.15 14.64
N ALA A 344 -2.42 1.15 13.40
CA ALA A 344 -3.43 2.08 12.90
C ALA A 344 -4.83 1.44 12.95
#